data_AF-A0A3S8X011-F1
#
_entry.id   AF-A0A3S8X011-F1
#
_cell.length_a   1.000
_cell.length_b   1.000
_cell.length_c   1.000
_cell.angle_alpha   90.00
_cell.angle_beta   90.00
_cell.angle_gamma   90.00
#
_symmetry.space_group_name_H-M   'P 1'
#
loop_
_entity.id
_entity.type
_entity.pdbx_description
1 polymer ?
#
loop_
_entity_poly.entity_id
_entity_poly.type
_entity_poly.pdbx_seq_one_letter_code
_entity_poly.pdbx_strand_id
1 'polypeptide(L)'
;MKSWRSRIAVALGTAALALPLAAGSASAAESNLYTPVGGTPDRAECLVWAWEGVAEGRYSHYMCIPEGEYWNLYVIYADRPM
;
A
#
# COMPACT_ATOMS: atom_id res chain seq x y z
N MET A 1 37.62 -28.25 -28.09
CA MET A 1 36.48 -29.08 -27.64
C MET A 1 36.40 -29.05 -26.13
N LYS A 2 35.16 -28.91 -25.65
CA LYS A 2 34.67 -28.95 -24.28
C LYS A 2 35.35 -30.01 -23.40
N SER A 3 35.79 -29.64 -22.21
CA SER A 3 35.66 -30.45 -20.99
C SER A 3 36.27 -29.70 -19.81
N TRP A 4 35.75 -29.67 -18.59
CA TRP A 4 34.42 -29.83 -18.02
C TRP A 4 34.71 -29.63 -16.53
N ARG A 5 34.02 -28.70 -15.87
CA ARG A 5 33.73 -28.71 -14.41
C ARG A 5 34.91 -28.94 -13.46
N SER A 6 35.34 -27.87 -12.78
CA SER A 6 34.75 -27.44 -11.51
C SER A 6 35.05 -28.40 -10.37
N ARG A 7 35.82 -27.94 -9.37
CA ARG A 7 35.53 -28.22 -7.96
C ARG A 7 35.71 -26.95 -7.14
N ILE A 8 34.57 -26.52 -6.64
CA ILE A 8 34.29 -25.50 -5.64
C ILE A 8 35.03 -25.83 -4.35
N ALA A 9 35.61 -24.82 -3.69
CA ALA A 9 35.65 -24.74 -2.23
C ALA A 9 36.13 -23.33 -1.80
N VAL A 10 35.20 -22.39 -1.64
CA VAL A 10 35.40 -21.26 -0.74
C VAL A 10 34.29 -21.35 0.29
N ALA A 11 34.64 -21.95 1.43
CA ALA A 11 33.82 -21.98 2.63
C ALA A 11 34.58 -21.24 3.73
N LEU A 12 34.53 -19.91 3.69
CA LEU A 12 34.89 -18.99 4.77
C LEU A 12 34.08 -17.73 4.44
N GLY A 13 33.02 -17.37 5.15
CA GLY A 13 32.91 -17.30 6.58
C GLY A 13 32.54 -15.86 6.89
N THR A 14 31.29 -15.62 7.28
CA THR A 14 30.89 -14.44 8.03
C THR A 14 29.63 -14.81 8.80
N ALA A 15 29.74 -14.76 10.11
CA ALA A 15 28.60 -14.68 11.01
C ALA A 15 27.83 -13.42 10.66
N ALA A 16 26.86 -13.52 9.76
CA ALA A 16 25.84 -12.51 9.62
C ALA A 16 24.94 -12.67 10.84
N LEU A 17 25.09 -11.76 11.79
CA LEU A 17 24.09 -11.45 12.79
C LEU A 17 22.73 -11.48 12.09
N ALA A 18 21.97 -12.55 12.30
CA ALA A 18 20.56 -12.58 11.99
C ALA A 18 19.89 -11.67 13.03
N LEU A 19 20.11 -10.36 12.90
CA LEU A 19 19.12 -9.38 13.29
C LEU A 19 17.85 -9.90 12.65
N PRO A 20 16.81 -10.27 13.42
CA PRO A 20 15.52 -10.41 12.82
C PRO A 20 15.29 -9.05 12.20
N LEU A 21 15.23 -8.99 10.86
CA LEU A 21 14.45 -7.97 10.21
C LEU A 21 12.99 -8.27 10.60
N ALA A 22 12.66 -8.05 11.87
CA ALA A 22 11.42 -7.45 12.27
C ALA A 22 11.47 -5.99 11.80
N ALA A 23 11.76 -5.77 10.51
CA ALA A 23 10.99 -4.84 9.73
C ALA A 23 9.58 -5.45 9.72
N GLY A 24 8.89 -5.28 10.85
CA GLY A 24 7.47 -5.57 10.93
C GLY A 24 6.87 -4.76 9.81
N SER A 25 6.39 -5.45 8.79
CA SER A 25 5.65 -4.90 7.67
C SER A 25 4.30 -4.38 8.16
N ALA A 26 4.31 -3.47 9.14
CA ALA A 26 3.11 -2.79 9.63
C ALA A 26 2.56 -1.80 8.58
N SER A 27 3.26 -1.61 7.46
CA SER A 27 2.87 -0.66 6.41
C SER A 27 2.13 -1.29 5.23
N ALA A 28 1.88 -2.59 5.21
CA ALA A 28 1.16 -3.25 4.11
C ALA A 28 -0.32 -3.57 4.45
N ALA A 29 -0.69 -3.64 5.73
CA ALA A 29 -2.02 -4.04 6.15
C ALA A 29 -3.10 -2.96 5.94
N GLU A 30 -2.73 -1.67 5.93
CA GLU A 30 -3.71 -0.58 5.77
C GLU A 30 -4.22 -0.42 4.33
N SER A 31 -3.49 -0.94 3.34
CA SER A 31 -3.87 -0.77 1.92
C SER A 31 -5.15 -1.51 1.52
N ASN A 32 -5.56 -2.55 2.26
CA ASN A 32 -6.79 -3.30 1.98
C ASN A 32 -8.05 -2.69 2.60
N LEU A 33 -7.92 -1.67 3.46
CA LEU A 33 -9.07 -1.06 4.14
C LEU A 33 -9.81 -0.07 3.24
N TYR A 34 -9.05 0.66 2.43
CA TYR A 34 -9.55 1.71 1.56
C TYR A 34 -10.12 1.14 0.26
N THR A 35 -11.38 1.47 -0.04
CA THR A 35 -12.08 1.07 -1.25
C THR A 35 -12.14 2.25 -2.23
N PRO A 36 -11.75 2.07 -3.50
CA PRO A 36 -11.90 3.11 -4.51
C PRO A 36 -13.39 3.35 -4.82
N VAL A 37 -13.80 4.61 -4.83
CA VAL A 37 -15.20 5.04 -5.12
C VAL A 37 -15.31 5.65 -6.51
N GLY A 38 -14.29 6.39 -6.95
CA GLY A 38 -14.28 7.06 -8.24
C GLY A 38 -13.30 8.24 -8.25
N GLY A 39 -13.09 8.81 -9.44
CA GLY A 39 -12.12 9.89 -9.65
C GLY A 39 -12.72 11.18 -10.18
N THR A 40 -12.19 12.31 -9.73
CA THR A 40 -12.55 13.66 -10.18
C THR A 40 -11.34 14.32 -10.86
N PRO A 41 -11.53 15.26 -11.78
CA PRO A 41 -10.40 15.97 -12.41
C PRO A 41 -9.66 16.88 -11.42
N ASP A 42 -10.34 17.37 -10.39
CA ASP A 42 -9.77 18.31 -9.42
C ASP A 42 -9.75 17.75 -7.98
N ARG A 43 -8.73 18.17 -7.22
CA ARG A 43 -8.55 17.76 -5.82
C ARG A 43 -9.66 18.29 -4.93
N ALA A 44 -10.12 19.53 -5.13
CA ALA A 44 -11.18 20.11 -4.32
C ALA A 44 -12.49 19.36 -4.54
N GLU A 45 -12.79 18.95 -5.77
CA GLU A 45 -13.96 18.12 -6.07
C GLU A 45 -13.90 16.75 -5.38
N CYS A 46 -12.74 16.09 -5.38
CA CYS A 46 -12.56 14.83 -4.63
C CYS A 46 -12.83 15.02 -3.13
N LEU A 47 -12.37 16.13 -2.56
CA LEU A 47 -12.60 16.45 -1.15
C LEU A 47 -14.07 16.77 -0.84
N VAL A 48 -14.80 17.40 -1.76
CA VAL A 48 -16.24 17.65 -1.62
C VAL A 48 -16.99 16.32 -1.57
N TRP A 49 -16.75 15.41 -2.51
CA TRP A 49 -17.38 14.09 -2.54
C TRP A 49 -17.09 13.29 -1.26
N ALA A 50 -15.86 13.38 -0.78
CA ALA A 50 -15.45 12.74 0.46
C ALA A 50 -16.19 13.31 1.67
N TRP A 51 -16.25 14.64 1.78
CA TRP A 51 -16.92 15.32 2.88
C TRP A 51 -18.43 15.06 2.88
N GLU A 52 -19.08 15.08 1.72
CA GLU A 52 -20.49 14.72 1.58
C GLU A 52 -20.75 13.31 2.11
N GLY A 53 -19.95 12.32 1.69
CA GLY A 53 -20.12 10.96 2.18
C GLY A 53 -19.84 10.79 3.68
N VAL A 54 -18.95 11.60 4.27
CA VAL A 54 -18.79 11.65 5.73
C VAL A 54 -20.00 12.29 6.42
N ALA A 55 -20.52 13.39 5.86
CA ALA A 55 -21.70 14.09 6.40
C ALA A 55 -22.97 13.23 6.32
N GLU A 56 -23.09 12.39 5.30
CA GLU A 56 -24.15 11.38 5.15
C GLU A 56 -23.94 10.15 6.06
N GLY A 57 -22.82 10.05 6.76
CA GLY A 57 -22.48 8.90 7.60
C GLY A 57 -22.12 7.64 6.81
N ARG A 58 -21.78 7.77 5.52
CA ARG A 58 -21.41 6.65 4.63
C ARG A 58 -19.94 6.27 4.77
N TYR A 59 -19.07 7.24 5.02
CA TYR A 59 -17.62 7.04 5.14
C TYR A 59 -17.13 7.41 6.54
N SER A 60 -16.25 6.60 7.10
CA SER A 60 -15.55 6.93 8.35
C SER A 60 -14.21 7.62 8.08
N HIS A 61 -13.53 7.21 7.00
CA HIS A 61 -12.24 7.75 6.59
C HIS A 61 -12.22 7.92 5.08
N TYR A 62 -11.46 8.89 4.59
CA TYR A 62 -11.30 9.14 3.17
C TYR A 62 -9.88 9.60 2.84
N MET A 63 -9.49 9.40 1.59
CA MET A 63 -8.22 9.81 1.04
C MET A 63 -8.41 10.15 -0.44
N CYS A 64 -7.84 11.28 -0.88
CA CYS A 64 -7.77 11.65 -2.28
C CYS A 64 -6.34 11.44 -2.77
N ILE A 65 -6.14 10.49 -3.68
CA ILE A 65 -4.84 10.16 -4.27
C ILE A 65 -4.83 10.61 -5.74
N PRO A 66 -3.78 11.33 -6.20
CA PRO A 66 -3.63 11.62 -7.62
C PRO A 66 -3.21 10.34 -8.36
N GLU A 67 -3.98 9.95 -9.38
CA GLU A 67 -3.71 8.80 -10.25
C GLU A 67 -3.88 9.21 -11.72
N GLY A 68 -2.75 9.46 -12.38
CA GLY A 68 -2.76 10.02 -13.74
C GLY A 68 -3.25 11.47 -13.75
N GLU A 69 -4.26 11.76 -14.57
CA GLU A 69 -4.87 13.09 -14.70
C GLU A 69 -6.05 13.31 -13.74
N TYR A 70 -6.35 12.33 -12.87
CA TYR A 70 -7.49 12.37 -11.97
C TYR A 70 -7.06 12.26 -10.50
N TRP A 71 -7.93 12.73 -9.61
CA TRP A 71 -7.88 12.51 -8.17
C TRP A 71 -8.90 11.43 -7.81
N ASN A 72 -8.42 10.24 -7.46
CA ASN A 72 -9.29 9.14 -7.03
C ASN A 72 -9.58 9.22 -5.53
N LEU A 73 -10.86 9.07 -5.20
CA LEU A 73 -11.37 8.96 -3.85
C LEU A 73 -11.33 7.51 -3.38
N TYR A 74 -10.62 7.31 -2.28
CA TYR A 74 -10.50 6.07 -1.55
C TYR A 74 -11.16 6.24 -0.16
N VAL A 75 -12.03 5.32 0.25
CA VAL A 75 -12.80 5.45 1.50
C VAL A 75 -12.78 4.20 2.35
N ILE A 76 -12.96 4.37 3.65
CA ILE A 76 -13.42 3.31 4.56
C ILE A 76 -14.90 3.58 4.82
N TYR A 77 -15.76 2.62 4.48
CA TYR A 77 -17.18 2.73 4.76
C TYR A 77 -17.47 2.67 6.26
N ALA A 78 -18.44 3.46 6.72
CA ALA A 78 -18.76 3.58 8.14
C ALA A 78 -19.34 2.29 8.76
N ASP A 79 -19.94 1.41 7.94
CA ASP A 79 -20.48 0.12 8.37
C ASP A 79 -19.42 -0.99 8.48
N ARG A 80 -18.19 -0.76 8.01
CA ARG A 80 -17.13 -1.78 8.12
C ARG A 80 -16.54 -1.82 9.54
N PRO A 81 -16.36 -3.03 10.10
CA PRO A 81 -15.61 -3.17 11.35
C PRO A 81 -14.16 -2.72 11.11
N MET A 82 -13.65 -1.88 12.01
CA MET A 82 -12.25 -1.45 12.05
C MET A 82 -11.34 -2.55 12.61
#